data_AF-A0A161I4B9-F1
#
_entry.id   AF-A0A161I4B9-F1
#
_cell.length_a   1.000
_cell.length_b   1.000
_cell.length_c   1.000
_cell.angle_alpha   90.00
_cell.angle_beta   90.00
_cell.angle_gamma   90.00
#
_symmetry.space_group_name_H-M   'P 1'
#
loop_
_entity.id
_entity.type
_entity.pdbx_description
1 polymer ?
#
loop_
_entity_poly.entity_id
_entity_poly.type
_entity_poly.pdbx_seq_one_letter_code
_entity_poly.pdbx_strand_id
1 'polypeptide(L)'
;MTAAVYLSRYHLEVQLFDGNSSRASWIPCSHNLAGYPDGISGNDLLKRMRQHAANYGVEPQYLEIQQMTRGNDDIFILESAEGLFAAGDVVVGLDQIGNAMGQAAVAATTIRNDLAGQSGLYRRA
;
A
#
# COMPACT_ATOMS: atom_id res chain seq x y z
N MET A 1 -0.09 2.41 3.21
CA MET A 1 -1.27 2.18 4.08
C MET A 1 -2.11 0.97 3.67
N THR A 2 -2.70 0.91 2.45
CA THR A 2 -3.55 -0.23 2.04
C THR A 2 -2.83 -1.58 2.13
N ALA A 3 -1.61 -1.68 1.58
CA ALA A 3 -0.81 -2.90 1.67
C ALA A 3 -0.56 -3.33 3.12
N ALA A 4 -0.29 -2.38 4.01
CA ALA A 4 -0.04 -2.67 5.43
C ALA A 4 -1.27 -3.31 6.11
N VAL A 5 -2.48 -2.81 5.83
CA VAL A 5 -3.73 -3.42 6.32
C VAL A 5 -3.86 -4.86 5.82
N TYR A 6 -3.59 -5.10 4.52
CA TYR A 6 -3.67 -6.45 3.95
C TYR A 6 -2.65 -7.41 4.58
N LEU A 7 -1.38 -7.01 4.66
CA LEU A 7 -0.31 -7.82 5.24
C LEU A 7 -0.60 -8.14 6.72
N SER A 8 -1.08 -7.16 7.50
CA SER A 8 -1.45 -7.37 8.90
C SER A 8 -2.63 -8.34 9.05
N ARG A 9 -3.59 -8.31 8.10
CA ARG A 9 -4.69 -9.28 8.06
C ARG A 9 -4.22 -10.70 7.74
N TYR A 10 -3.04 -10.87 7.15
CA TYR A 10 -2.40 -12.17 6.98
C TYR A 10 -1.56 -12.58 8.21
N HIS A 11 -1.66 -11.84 9.32
CA HIS A 11 -0.89 -12.07 10.55
C HIS A 11 0.62 -11.96 10.34
N LEU A 12 1.05 -11.17 9.34
CA LEU A 12 2.45 -10.80 9.18
C LEU A 12 2.77 -9.62 10.08
N GLU A 13 4.01 -9.58 10.57
CA GLU A 13 4.54 -8.41 11.25
C GLU A 13 4.84 -7.32 10.22
N VAL A 14 4.30 -6.12 10.44
CA VAL A 14 4.34 -5.04 9.45
C VAL A 14 4.82 -3.76 10.11
N GLN A 15 5.87 -3.17 9.53
CA GLN A 15 6.28 -1.81 9.82
C GLN A 15 5.84 -0.89 8.66
N LEU A 16 5.18 0.22 9.00
CA LEU A 16 4.73 1.21 8.02
C LEU A 16 5.57 2.49 8.16
N PHE A 17 6.17 2.93 7.07
CA PHE A 17 6.81 4.24 6.97
C PHE A 17 5.95 5.16 6.09
N ASP A 18 5.71 6.39 6.53
CA ASP A 18 4.90 7.39 5.82
C ASP A 18 5.66 8.74 5.76
N GLY A 19 6.00 9.21 4.57
CA GLY A 19 6.64 10.52 4.37
C GLY A 19 5.68 11.71 4.57
N ASN A 20 4.39 11.45 4.81
CA ASN A 20 3.34 12.44 5.00
C ASN A 20 3.18 13.44 3.82
N SER A 21 3.60 13.03 2.62
CA SER A 21 3.64 13.86 1.41
C SER A 21 2.72 13.35 0.29
N SER A 22 1.70 12.55 0.64
CA SER A 22 0.81 11.93 -0.35
C SER A 22 0.10 12.98 -1.23
N ARG A 23 0.17 12.80 -2.56
CA ARG A 23 -0.58 13.61 -3.55
C ARG A 23 -2.08 13.63 -3.28
N ALA A 24 -2.63 12.58 -2.66
CA ALA A 24 -4.04 12.53 -2.30
C ALA A 24 -4.44 13.72 -1.40
N SER A 25 -3.54 14.22 -0.55
CA SER A 25 -3.81 15.38 0.32
C SER A 25 -4.19 16.67 -0.44
N TRP A 26 -3.85 16.77 -1.73
CA TRP A 26 -4.17 17.91 -2.58
C TRP A 26 -5.58 17.84 -3.19
N ILE A 27 -6.24 16.68 -3.09
CA ILE A 27 -7.56 16.47 -3.66
C ILE A 27 -8.61 17.10 -2.73
N PRO A 28 -9.32 18.17 -3.16
CA PRO A 28 -10.33 18.80 -2.32
C PRO A 28 -11.50 17.86 -2.03
N CYS A 29 -11.97 17.15 -3.07
CA CYS A 29 -12.97 16.10 -2.97
C CYS A 29 -12.86 15.13 -4.15
N SER A 30 -12.89 13.82 -3.88
CA SER A 30 -13.01 12.76 -4.89
C SER A 30 -14.42 12.18 -4.85
N HIS A 31 -15.10 12.15 -5.99
CA HIS A 31 -16.43 11.55 -6.17
C HIS A 31 -16.40 10.20 -6.89
N ASN A 32 -15.21 9.70 -7.23
CA ASN A 32 -15.01 8.44 -7.96
C ASN A 32 -14.48 7.31 -7.07
N LEU A 33 -14.45 7.50 -5.74
CA LEU A 33 -14.08 6.46 -4.79
C LEU A 33 -15.32 5.74 -4.26
N ALA A 34 -15.40 4.43 -4.52
CA ALA A 34 -16.49 3.61 -4.01
C ALA A 34 -16.56 3.64 -2.47
N GLY A 35 -17.78 3.62 -1.93
CA GLY A 35 -18.03 3.73 -0.48
C GLY A 35 -18.20 5.17 0.04
N TYR A 36 -18.03 6.17 -0.81
CA TYR A 36 -18.23 7.59 -0.48
C TYR A 36 -19.17 8.24 -1.51
N PRO A 37 -20.50 8.02 -1.42
CA PRO A 37 -21.46 8.48 -2.42
C PRO A 37 -21.50 10.01 -2.56
N ASP A 38 -21.29 10.74 -1.47
CA ASP A 38 -21.24 12.20 -1.45
C ASP A 38 -19.83 12.75 -1.73
N GLY A 39 -18.88 11.87 -2.02
CA GLY A 39 -17.46 12.18 -2.16
C GLY A 39 -16.71 12.24 -0.83
N ILE A 40 -15.38 12.29 -0.92
CA ILE A 40 -14.48 12.41 0.24
C ILE A 40 -13.26 13.27 -0.09
N SER A 41 -12.85 14.13 0.84
CA SER A 41 -11.61 14.89 0.72
C SER A 41 -10.39 13.96 0.82
N GLY A 42 -9.31 14.30 0.13
CA GLY A 42 -8.08 13.53 0.21
C GLY A 42 -7.51 13.44 1.63
N ASN A 43 -7.60 14.53 2.40
CA ASN A 43 -7.16 14.56 3.80
C ASN A 43 -8.01 13.65 4.70
N ASP A 44 -9.34 13.66 4.54
CA ASP A 44 -10.22 12.78 5.31
C ASP A 44 -10.01 11.32 4.95
N LEU A 45 -9.79 11.02 3.66
CA LEU A 45 -9.46 9.69 3.22
C LEU A 45 -8.16 9.20 3.88
N LEU A 46 -7.08 9.98 3.79
CA LEU A 46 -5.79 9.63 4.39
C LEU A 46 -5.92 9.42 5.91
N LYS A 47 -6.67 10.28 6.60
CA LYS A 47 -6.97 10.13 8.03
C LYS A 47 -7.68 8.80 8.33
N ARG A 48 -8.70 8.44 7.54
CA ARG A 48 -9.42 7.17 7.69
C ARG A 48 -8.53 5.97 7.36
N MET A 49 -7.65 6.08 6.37
CA MET A 49 -6.70 5.02 6.03
C MET A 49 -5.68 4.78 7.14
N ARG A 50 -5.17 5.85 7.78
CA ARG A 50 -4.30 5.74 8.97
C ARG A 50 -5.04 5.07 10.12
N GLN A 51 -6.26 5.51 10.41
CA GLN A 51 -7.09 4.89 11.45
C GLN A 51 -7.35 3.40 11.16
N HIS A 52 -7.57 3.03 9.90
CA HIS A 52 -7.77 1.65 9.51
C HIS A 52 -6.50 0.81 9.74
N ALA A 53 -5.31 1.33 9.40
CA ALA A 53 -4.05 0.66 9.70
C ALA A 53 -3.83 0.51 11.22
N ALA A 54 -4.11 1.55 11.99
CA ALA A 54 -4.04 1.55 13.46
C ALA A 54 -4.94 0.48 14.09
N ASN A 55 -6.15 0.27 13.55
CA ASN A 55 -7.06 -0.78 14.02
C ASN A 55 -6.49 -2.21 13.84
N TYR A 56 -5.48 -2.39 13.00
CA TYR A 56 -4.73 -3.65 12.83
C TYR A 56 -3.36 -3.62 13.52
N GLY A 57 -3.11 -2.65 14.41
CA GLY A 57 -1.85 -2.52 15.15
C GLY A 57 -0.71 -1.93 14.33
N VAL A 58 -0.99 -1.36 13.15
CA VAL A 58 0.04 -0.71 12.32
C VAL A 58 -0.06 0.80 12.45
N GLU A 59 0.89 1.36 13.21
CA GLU A 59 1.08 2.79 13.33
C GLU A 59 2.17 3.27 12.36
N PRO A 60 1.94 4.34 11.56
CA PRO A 60 2.97 4.88 10.68
C PRO A 60 4.12 5.49 11.49
N GLN A 61 5.34 5.14 11.12
CA GLN A 61 6.52 5.90 11.47
C GLN A 61 6.72 7.00 10.42
N TYR A 62 6.66 8.26 10.85
CA TYR A 62 6.80 9.39 9.94
C TYR A 62 8.27 9.66 9.64
N LEU A 63 8.69 9.29 8.44
CA LEU A 63 10.03 9.57 7.92
C LEU A 63 10.04 9.52 6.40
N GLU A 64 10.98 10.25 5.82
CA GLU A 64 11.24 10.23 4.39
C GLU A 64 12.19 9.09 4.05
N ILE A 65 11.79 8.23 3.11
CA ILE A 65 12.65 7.15 2.61
C ILE A 65 13.62 7.75 1.58
N GLN A 66 14.90 7.79 1.93
CA GLN A 66 15.95 8.45 1.14
C GLN A 66 16.29 7.70 -0.16
N GLN A 67 16.12 6.38 -0.17
CA GLN A 67 16.44 5.54 -1.33
C GLN A 67 15.53 4.31 -1.38
N MET A 68 15.02 4.00 -2.57
CA MET A 68 14.35 2.73 -2.87
C MET A 68 14.98 2.13 -4.12
N THR A 69 15.30 0.84 -4.08
CA THR A 69 15.70 0.09 -5.29
C THR A 69 14.46 -0.55 -5.91
N ARG A 70 14.35 -0.51 -7.24
CA ARG A 70 13.26 -1.19 -7.94
C ARG A 70 13.58 -2.68 -8.08
N GLY A 71 12.67 -3.54 -7.63
CA GLY A 71 12.70 -4.97 -7.93
C GLY A 71 12.30 -5.24 -9.39
N ASN A 72 12.24 -6.52 -9.77
CA ASN A 72 11.61 -6.91 -11.03
C ASN A 72 10.09 -6.70 -10.90
N ASP A 73 9.48 -6.14 -11.95
CA ASP A 73 8.06 -5.74 -12.06
C ASP A 73 7.64 -4.38 -11.45
N ASP A 74 6.44 -3.97 -11.87
CA ASP A 74 5.80 -2.66 -11.68
C ASP A 74 5.32 -2.38 -10.24
N ILE A 75 5.62 -3.29 -9.32
CA ILE A 75 5.37 -3.19 -7.89
C ILE A 75 6.74 -3.17 -7.21
N PHE A 76 6.99 -2.18 -6.36
CA PHE A 76 8.22 -2.13 -5.58
C PHE A 76 8.10 -3.19 -4.51
N ILE A 77 8.78 -4.31 -4.72
CA ILE A 77 9.06 -5.33 -3.71
C ILE A 77 10.56 -5.30 -3.50
N LEU A 78 11.00 -4.76 -2.36
CA LEU A 78 12.39 -4.88 -1.92
C LEU A 78 12.50 -6.12 -1.05
N GLU A 79 13.23 -7.14 -1.50
CA GLU A 79 13.60 -8.32 -0.73
C GLU A 79 14.99 -8.07 -0.09
N SER A 80 15.10 -8.19 1.24
CA SER A 80 16.41 -8.27 1.90
C SER A 80 16.74 -9.71 2.28
N ALA A 81 18.02 -10.01 2.51
CA ALA A 81 18.50 -11.34 2.93
C ALA A 81 17.87 -11.88 4.24
N GLU A 82 17.07 -11.06 4.93
CA GLU A 82 16.37 -11.38 6.18
C GLU A 82 14.84 -11.48 5.99
N GLY A 83 14.32 -11.48 4.75
CA GLY A 83 12.89 -11.58 4.48
C GLY A 83 12.11 -10.28 4.68
N LEU A 84 12.79 -9.13 4.60
CA LEU A 84 12.14 -7.82 4.59
C LEU A 84 11.48 -7.59 3.23
N PHE A 85 10.19 -7.24 3.23
CA PHE A 85 9.44 -6.83 2.04
C PHE A 85 9.01 -5.37 2.19
N ALA A 86 9.39 -4.51 1.24
CA ALA A 86 8.81 -3.16 1.14
C ALA A 86 7.75 -3.14 0.03
N ALA A 87 6.62 -2.47 0.24
CA ALA A 87 5.63 -2.16 -0.80
C ALA A 87 5.44 -0.64 -0.88
N GLY A 88 5.90 -0.04 -1.99
CA GLY A 88 5.94 1.42 -2.19
C GLY A 88 5.06 1.91 -3.34
N ASP A 89 4.65 3.17 -3.26
CA ASP A 89 3.75 3.88 -4.17
C ASP A 89 4.32 3.99 -5.59
N VAL A 90 4.08 2.99 -6.43
CA VAL A 90 4.14 3.14 -7.88
C VAL A 90 2.89 2.59 -8.50
N VAL A 91 2.04 3.53 -8.86
CA VAL A 91 0.88 3.28 -9.67
C VAL A 91 1.31 3.21 -11.12
N VAL A 92 1.24 2.04 -11.73
CA VAL A 92 1.35 1.94 -13.20
C VAL A 92 -0.01 2.19 -13.82
N GLY A 93 -0.04 3.09 -14.81
CA GLY A 93 -1.23 3.44 -15.56
C GLY A 93 -1.99 4.62 -14.95
N LEU A 94 -3.24 4.39 -14.57
CA LEU A 94 -4.17 5.46 -14.22
C LEU A 94 -3.89 6.01 -12.82
N ASP A 95 -3.62 7.32 -12.73
CA ASP A 95 -3.43 8.10 -11.51
C ASP A 95 -4.75 8.28 -10.73
N GLN A 96 -5.30 7.18 -10.22
CA GLN A 96 -6.52 7.15 -9.42
C GLN A 96 -6.33 6.41 -8.09
N ILE A 97 -6.99 6.91 -7.05
CA ILE A 97 -6.96 6.33 -5.70
C ILE A 97 -7.39 4.86 -5.71
N GLY A 98 -8.50 4.54 -6.39
CA GLY A 98 -8.99 3.16 -6.49
C GLY A 98 -7.98 2.20 -7.13
N ASN A 99 -7.28 2.65 -8.17
CA ASN A 99 -6.23 1.87 -8.84
C ASN A 99 -5.05 1.60 -7.90
N ALA A 100 -4.56 2.64 -7.21
CA ALA A 100 -3.50 2.54 -6.22
C ALA A 100 -3.85 1.57 -5.07
N MET A 101 -5.08 1.63 -4.56
CA MET A 101 -5.55 0.72 -3.52
C MET A 101 -5.59 -0.74 -4.01
N GLY A 102 -6.06 -0.98 -5.24
CA GLY A 102 -6.09 -2.30 -5.85
C GLY A 102 -4.69 -2.89 -6.04
N GLN A 103 -3.75 -2.11 -6.57
CA GLN A 103 -2.37 -2.55 -6.74
C GLN A 103 -1.69 -2.86 -5.40
N ALA A 104 -1.95 -2.06 -4.36
CA ALA A 104 -1.45 -2.35 -3.02
C ALA A 104 -1.99 -3.67 -2.45
N ALA A 105 -3.25 -4.03 -2.72
CA ALA A 105 -3.83 -5.31 -2.31
C ALA A 105 -3.20 -6.49 -3.05
N VAL A 106 -2.97 -6.35 -4.36
CA VAL A 106 -2.25 -7.33 -5.17
C VAL A 106 -0.84 -7.55 -4.62
N ALA A 107 -0.08 -6.47 -4.42
CA ALA A 107 1.28 -6.51 -3.89
C ALA A 107 1.35 -7.26 -2.55
N ALA A 108 0.48 -6.90 -1.60
CA ALA A 108 0.42 -7.55 -0.29
C ALA A 108 0.09 -9.05 -0.38
N THR A 109 -0.80 -9.43 -1.31
CA THR A 109 -1.18 -10.83 -1.51
C THR A 109 -0.03 -11.63 -2.15
N THR A 110 0.69 -11.04 -3.10
CA THR A 110 1.89 -11.65 -3.69
C THR A 110 2.94 -11.90 -2.62
N ILE A 111 3.28 -10.90 -1.80
CA ILE A 111 4.22 -11.04 -0.68
C ILE A 111 3.80 -12.18 0.25
N ARG A 112 2.52 -12.23 0.63
CA ARG A 112 1.99 -13.32 1.47
C ARG A 112 2.14 -14.70 0.80
N ASN A 113 1.89 -14.81 -0.50
CA ASN A 113 1.97 -16.08 -1.22
C ASN A 113 3.42 -16.56 -1.30
N ASP A 114 4.35 -15.66 -1.59
CA ASP A 114 5.78 -15.97 -1.68
C ASP A 114 6.30 -16.44 -0.31
N LEU A 115 5.94 -15.75 0.78
CA LEU A 115 6.23 -16.17 2.15
C LEU A 115 5.63 -17.55 2.52
N ALA A 116 4.50 -17.92 1.91
CA ALA A 116 3.86 -19.21 2.12
C ALA A 116 4.39 -20.32 1.20
N GLY A 117 5.39 -20.04 0.35
CA GLY A 117 5.91 -20.99 -0.64
C GLY A 117 4.89 -21.33 -1.75
N GLN A 118 3.92 -20.47 -1.99
CA GLN A 118 2.88 -20.62 -3.01
C GLN A 118 3.26 -19.82 -4.26
N SER A 119 2.87 -20.28 -5.45
CA SER A 119 3.06 -19.50 -6.68
C SER A 119 2.30 -18.16 -6.56
N GLY A 120 3.01 -17.03 -6.66
CA GLY A 120 2.43 -15.69 -6.66
C GLY A 120 1.32 -15.50 -7.71
N LEU A 121 0.40 -14.56 -7.46
CA LEU A 121 -0.76 -14.27 -8.32
C LEU A 121 -0.37 -13.79 -9.73
N TYR A 122 0.84 -13.26 -9.89
CA TYR A 122 1.42 -12.89 -11.16
C TYR A 122 2.70 -13.70 -11.40
N ARG A 123 2.56 -14.92 -11.93
CA ARG A 123 3.61 -15.45 -12.82
C ARG A 123 3.17 -15.13 -14.24
N ARG A 124 3.93 -14.28 -14.94
CA ARG A 124 3.82 -14.23 -16.39
C ARG A 124 4.16 -15.62 -16.94
N ALA A 125 3.32 -16.11 -17.86
CA ALA A 125 3.67 -17.21 -18.74
C ALA A 125 4.82 -16.80 -19.67
#